data_AF-A0A5T5I3W5-F1
#
_entry.id   AF-A0A5T5I3W5-F1
#
_cell.length_a   1.000
_cell.length_b   1.000
_cell.length_c   1.000
_cell.angle_alpha   90.00
_cell.angle_beta   90.00
_cell.angle_gamma   90.00
#
_symmetry.space_group_name_H-M   'P 1'
#
loop_
_entity.id
_entity.type
_entity.pdbx_description
1 polymer ?
#
loop_
_entity_poly.entity_id
_entity_poly.type
_entity_poly.pdbx_seq_one_letter_code
_entity_poly.pdbx_strand_id
1 'polypeptide(L)'
;MKLIGRLLLYVLIACLVVIFGFYFLLQTRWGADHISNWVSENSGYHLTFDVMDHRFSAPSHLLLENVTFGRDGQPATLVAKTVDIGLSIRQLTAPLHVDTILLQDGTLNISVQTAPFPFEADRLQLRNMALNSPGSEWRLSAQRVNGGIMPWRPEAGRVLGNKAQIQLSAGSLTLNDVPATNVLIEGSIDHNQVMLNTVGADMARGALTGVARRNADGSWVVENLRLNDIRLQSDKSLSEFFAPLTTVPSLQIGRLEVTDSSLQGPGWAVTDLDLSLRNLTLRKEDWQSQEGKLSMNASEFIYGSLHLLDPILNAEFSPQGVALRQFTTRWEGGMVRTSGAWLRESKALILDDTAIAGLEYTLPENWKQLWMKPLPDWLNSLTLKKFSASRNLVIDIDPAFPWQITALDGYGANLELVQHHQWGVWSGNATLNAAAATFNRVDVRRPSLSLTANASTVNISDLSAFTGKGILEATASVSQLPQRQTQISLNGRGVPMDVLQQWGWPALPIAGDGNIQLTASGNIQADAPLKPTVNGQLHAVNAQKQQITQTMQAGVVSGGEVTSTEPTL
;
A
#
# COMPACT_ATOMS: atom_id res chain seq x y z
N MET A 1 -59.51 -47.18 54.53
CA MET A 1 -58.83 -45.90 54.21
C MET A 1 -57.49 -45.69 54.94
N LYS A 2 -57.30 -46.11 56.21
CA LYS A 2 -56.02 -45.93 56.96
C LYS A 2 -54.85 -46.84 56.52
N LEU A 3 -55.12 -48.01 55.96
CA LEU A 3 -54.10 -49.01 55.57
C LEU A 3 -53.44 -48.68 54.21
N ILE A 4 -54.24 -48.23 53.23
CA ILE A 4 -53.78 -47.73 51.93
C ILE A 4 -52.94 -46.47 52.10
N GLY A 5 -53.33 -45.56 52.99
CA GLY A 5 -52.56 -44.33 53.28
C GLY A 5 -51.18 -44.62 53.88
N ARG A 6 -51.04 -45.61 54.77
CA ARG A 6 -49.73 -46.04 55.29
C ARG A 6 -48.86 -46.72 54.23
N LEU A 7 -49.46 -47.54 53.38
CA LEU A 7 -48.74 -48.19 52.27
C LEU A 7 -48.22 -47.15 51.27
N LEU A 8 -49.06 -46.20 50.85
CA LEU A 8 -48.66 -45.09 49.97
C LEU A 8 -47.58 -44.22 50.61
N LEU A 9 -47.65 -43.96 51.92
CA LEU A 9 -46.62 -43.22 52.64
C LEU A 9 -45.29 -43.99 52.69
N TYR A 10 -45.30 -45.30 52.94
CA TYR A 10 -44.08 -46.11 52.92
C TYR A 10 -43.48 -46.21 51.51
N VAL A 11 -44.31 -46.33 50.47
CA VAL A 11 -43.86 -46.27 49.08
C VAL A 11 -43.25 -44.90 48.77
N LEU A 12 -43.89 -43.80 49.18
CA LEU A 12 -43.36 -42.45 49.00
C LEU A 12 -42.02 -42.27 49.71
N ILE A 13 -41.90 -42.72 50.96
CA ILE A 13 -40.65 -42.66 51.73
C ILE A 13 -39.58 -43.51 51.07
N ALA A 14 -39.90 -44.74 50.63
CA ALA A 14 -38.97 -45.60 49.92
C ALA A 14 -38.50 -44.95 48.61
N CYS A 15 -39.42 -44.36 47.84
CA CYS A 15 -39.09 -43.57 46.65
C CYS A 15 -38.17 -42.39 46.99
N LEU A 16 -38.45 -41.64 48.06
CA LEU A 16 -37.59 -40.52 48.49
C LEU A 16 -36.20 -41.00 48.90
N VAL A 17 -36.09 -42.08 49.67
CA VAL A 17 -34.79 -42.66 50.06
C VAL A 17 -34.01 -43.12 48.83
N VAL A 18 -34.66 -43.74 47.86
CA VAL A 18 -34.05 -44.13 46.59
C VAL A 18 -33.60 -42.90 45.81
N ILE A 19 -34.42 -41.85 45.71
CA ILE A 19 -34.08 -40.57 45.04
C ILE A 19 -32.89 -39.90 45.72
N PHE A 20 -32.87 -39.81 47.06
CA PHE A 20 -31.75 -39.27 47.80
C PHE A 20 -30.49 -40.14 47.66
N GLY A 21 -30.64 -41.46 47.65
CA GLY A 21 -29.54 -42.40 47.39
C GLY A 21 -28.93 -42.19 46.01
N PHE A 22 -29.75 -42.11 44.96
CA PHE A 22 -29.29 -41.75 43.62
C PHE A 22 -28.65 -40.36 43.59
N TYR A 23 -29.26 -39.36 44.21
CA TYR A 23 -28.71 -38.01 44.31
C TYR A 23 -27.29 -38.01 44.90
N PHE A 24 -27.06 -38.69 46.02
CA PHE A 24 -25.72 -38.78 46.60
C PHE A 24 -24.75 -39.60 45.75
N LEU A 25 -25.20 -40.68 45.10
CA LEU A 25 -24.35 -41.46 44.19
C LEU A 25 -23.91 -40.64 42.97
N LEU A 26 -24.79 -39.80 42.43
CA LEU A 26 -24.48 -38.89 41.32
C LEU A 26 -23.38 -37.87 41.68
N GLN A 27 -23.26 -37.51 42.96
CA GLN A 27 -22.21 -36.62 43.44
C GLN A 27 -20.84 -37.32 43.64
N THR A 28 -20.74 -38.63 43.40
CA THR A 28 -19.48 -39.39 43.50
C THR A 28 -18.87 -39.65 42.13
N ARG A 29 -17.56 -39.92 42.10
CA ARG A 29 -16.85 -40.36 40.87
C ARG A 29 -17.51 -41.56 40.20
N TRP A 30 -18.03 -42.51 40.98
CA TRP A 30 -18.72 -43.67 40.44
C TRP A 30 -19.98 -43.30 39.66
N GLY A 31 -20.78 -42.35 40.17
CA GLY A 31 -21.96 -41.85 39.48
C GLY A 31 -21.60 -41.06 38.22
N ALA A 32 -20.54 -40.26 38.30
CA ALA A 32 -19.98 -39.52 37.16
C ALA A 32 -19.55 -40.47 36.03
N ASP A 33 -18.76 -41.49 36.33
CA ASP A 33 -18.31 -42.51 35.36
C ASP A 33 -19.50 -43.21 34.66
N HIS A 34 -20.55 -43.55 35.42
CA HIS A 34 -21.72 -44.23 34.86
C HIS A 34 -22.51 -43.33 33.90
N ILE A 35 -22.70 -42.05 34.25
CA ILE A 35 -23.33 -41.06 33.35
C ILE A 35 -22.45 -40.83 32.12
N SER A 36 -21.15 -40.61 32.32
CA SER A 36 -20.19 -40.37 31.25
C SER A 36 -20.18 -41.48 30.23
N ASN A 37 -20.14 -42.75 30.68
CA ASN A 37 -20.22 -43.91 29.80
C ASN A 37 -21.58 -44.01 29.11
N TRP A 38 -22.68 -43.79 29.84
CA TRP A 38 -24.01 -43.84 29.24
C TRP A 38 -24.19 -42.80 28.12
N VAL A 39 -23.74 -41.55 28.33
CA VAL A 39 -23.77 -40.49 27.30
C VAL A 39 -22.86 -40.86 26.13
N SER A 40 -21.66 -41.37 26.42
CA SER A 40 -20.66 -41.71 25.39
C SER A 40 -21.05 -42.93 24.54
N GLU A 41 -21.79 -43.90 25.09
CA GLU A 41 -22.24 -45.08 24.36
C GLU A 41 -23.55 -44.85 23.58
N ASN A 42 -24.42 -43.95 24.07
CA ASN A 42 -25.76 -43.74 23.52
C ASN A 42 -25.91 -42.44 22.72
N SER A 43 -24.83 -41.67 22.54
CA SER A 43 -24.82 -40.46 21.72
C SER A 43 -23.60 -40.44 20.79
N GLY A 44 -23.58 -39.54 19.80
CA GLY A 44 -22.38 -39.33 18.97
C GLY A 44 -21.33 -38.41 19.64
N TYR A 45 -21.40 -38.26 20.95
CA TYR A 45 -20.57 -37.37 21.75
C TYR A 45 -19.90 -38.13 22.88
N HIS A 46 -18.64 -37.80 23.12
CA HIS A 46 -17.87 -38.28 24.25
C HIS A 46 -17.89 -37.23 25.37
N LEU A 47 -18.35 -37.63 26.57
CA LEU A 47 -18.39 -36.77 27.76
C LEU A 47 -17.77 -37.50 28.95
N THR A 48 -16.76 -36.89 29.56
CA THR A 48 -16.17 -37.33 30.82
C THR A 48 -16.11 -36.18 31.82
N PHE A 49 -16.34 -36.46 33.10
CA PHE A 49 -16.18 -35.53 34.22
C PHE A 49 -15.92 -36.32 35.50
N ASP A 50 -15.22 -35.72 36.47
CA ASP A 50 -14.84 -36.41 37.71
C ASP A 50 -15.96 -36.39 38.76
N VAL A 51 -16.62 -35.24 38.91
CA VAL A 51 -17.60 -34.99 39.97
C VAL A 51 -18.72 -34.11 39.44
N MET A 52 -19.95 -34.42 39.87
CA MET A 52 -21.12 -33.57 39.70
C MET A 52 -21.52 -32.99 41.07
N ASP A 53 -21.19 -31.74 41.34
CA ASP A 53 -21.58 -31.03 42.56
C ASP A 53 -22.90 -30.29 42.35
N HIS A 54 -23.73 -30.26 43.40
CA HIS A 54 -24.98 -29.54 43.44
C HIS A 54 -25.15 -28.93 44.84
N ARG A 55 -25.19 -27.60 44.90
CA ARG A 55 -25.22 -26.85 46.16
C ARG A 55 -26.64 -26.41 46.47
N PHE A 56 -27.15 -26.74 47.65
CA PHE A 56 -28.49 -26.33 48.09
C PHE A 56 -28.68 -24.80 48.15
N SER A 57 -27.60 -24.02 48.27
CA SER A 57 -27.64 -22.55 48.20
C SER A 57 -27.86 -22.02 46.78
N ALA A 58 -27.63 -22.84 45.75
CA ALA A 58 -27.83 -22.53 44.34
C ALA A 58 -28.45 -23.76 43.64
N PRO A 59 -29.70 -24.14 44.00
CA PRO A 59 -30.30 -25.41 43.59
C PRO A 59 -30.64 -25.49 42.09
N SER A 60 -30.51 -24.37 41.37
CA SER A 60 -30.61 -24.33 39.91
C SER A 60 -29.27 -24.57 39.22
N HIS A 61 -28.15 -24.72 39.93
CA HIS A 61 -26.83 -24.86 39.32
C HIS A 61 -26.27 -26.27 39.48
N LEU A 62 -25.81 -26.83 38.37
CA LEU A 62 -25.12 -28.10 38.31
C LEU A 62 -23.65 -27.86 37.96
N LEU A 63 -22.75 -28.23 38.86
CA LEU A 63 -21.32 -28.04 38.70
C LEU A 63 -20.66 -29.35 38.28
N LEU A 64 -19.94 -29.35 37.17
CA LEU A 64 -19.14 -30.48 36.71
C LEU A 64 -17.66 -30.13 36.84
N GLU A 65 -16.89 -31.01 37.48
CA GLU A 65 -15.43 -30.85 37.64
C GLU A 65 -14.65 -31.71 36.64
N ASN A 66 -13.55 -31.16 36.12
CA ASN A 66 -12.64 -31.80 35.16
C ASN A 66 -13.35 -32.39 33.93
N VAL A 67 -14.11 -31.53 33.24
CA VAL A 67 -14.92 -31.92 32.10
C VAL A 67 -14.07 -32.02 30.84
N THR A 68 -14.20 -33.15 30.14
CA THR A 68 -13.79 -33.28 28.75
C THR A 68 -15.01 -33.64 27.90
N PHE A 69 -15.28 -32.83 26.89
CA PHE A 69 -16.39 -33.02 25.96
C PHE A 69 -15.90 -32.93 24.52
N GLY A 70 -16.36 -33.85 23.68
CA GLY A 70 -15.98 -33.91 22.27
C GLY A 70 -16.88 -34.86 21.50
N ARG A 71 -16.47 -35.18 20.27
CA ARG A 71 -17.13 -36.20 19.45
C ARG A 71 -16.33 -37.47 19.47
N ASP A 72 -17.02 -38.58 19.23
CA ASP A 72 -16.35 -39.87 19.12
C ASP A 72 -15.35 -39.86 17.97
N GLY A 73 -14.14 -40.36 18.25
CA GLY A 73 -13.04 -40.43 17.28
C GLY A 73 -12.44 -39.08 16.88
N GLN A 74 -12.82 -37.96 17.52
CA GLN A 74 -12.26 -36.63 17.27
C GLN A 74 -11.54 -36.09 18.51
N PRO A 75 -10.60 -35.13 18.35
CA PRO A 75 -10.03 -34.41 19.48
C PRO A 75 -11.11 -33.73 20.33
N ALA A 76 -10.84 -33.58 21.64
CA ALA A 76 -11.75 -32.93 22.56
C ALA A 76 -12.07 -31.48 22.11
N THR A 77 -13.37 -31.17 22.03
CA THR A 77 -13.87 -29.84 21.72
C THR A 77 -13.72 -28.92 22.94
N LEU A 78 -13.98 -29.45 24.14
CA LEU A 78 -13.89 -28.72 25.40
C LEU A 78 -13.10 -29.57 26.39
N VAL A 79 -12.15 -28.93 27.06
CA VAL A 79 -11.48 -29.45 28.25
C VAL A 79 -11.49 -28.34 29.28
N ALA A 80 -12.23 -28.48 30.39
CA ALA A 80 -12.37 -27.43 31.39
C ALA A 80 -12.29 -27.98 32.81
N LYS A 81 -11.64 -27.25 33.73
CA LYS A 81 -11.64 -27.64 35.15
C LYS A 81 -13.03 -27.58 35.75
N THR A 82 -13.85 -26.64 35.30
CA THR A 82 -15.19 -26.46 35.83
C THR A 82 -16.16 -26.04 34.74
N VAL A 83 -17.33 -26.68 34.73
CA VAL A 83 -18.50 -26.31 33.91
C VAL A 83 -19.68 -26.14 34.86
N ASP A 84 -20.20 -24.92 34.96
CA ASP A 84 -21.41 -24.63 35.73
C ASP A 84 -22.60 -24.45 34.78
N ILE A 85 -23.61 -25.29 34.94
CA ILE A 85 -24.82 -25.34 34.13
C ILE A 85 -25.98 -24.79 34.97
N GLY A 86 -26.43 -23.58 34.61
CA GLY A 86 -27.61 -22.93 35.16
C GLY A 86 -28.89 -23.50 34.55
N LEU A 87 -29.69 -24.15 35.38
CA LEU A 87 -30.97 -24.75 35.03
C LEU A 87 -32.13 -23.77 35.21
N SER A 88 -33.21 -24.01 34.48
CA SER A 88 -34.47 -23.27 34.58
C SER A 88 -35.67 -24.23 34.54
N ILE A 89 -36.89 -23.70 34.63
CA ILE A 89 -38.10 -24.53 34.45
C ILE A 89 -38.31 -24.94 32.97
N ARG A 90 -37.65 -24.25 32.02
CA ARG A 90 -37.79 -24.50 30.58
C ARG A 90 -37.27 -25.88 30.16
N GLN A 91 -36.38 -26.48 30.94
CA GLN A 91 -35.86 -27.83 30.72
C GLN A 91 -36.95 -28.90 30.71
N LEU A 92 -38.11 -28.65 31.34
CA LEU A 92 -39.25 -29.56 31.31
C LEU A 92 -39.85 -29.70 29.90
N THR A 93 -39.76 -28.65 29.06
CA THR A 93 -40.27 -28.65 27.67
C THR A 93 -39.17 -28.67 26.62
N ALA A 94 -37.97 -28.18 26.95
CA ALA A 94 -36.80 -28.15 26.09
C ALA A 94 -35.57 -28.65 26.88
N PRO A 95 -35.36 -29.98 26.99
CA PRO A 95 -34.38 -30.57 27.91
C PRO A 95 -32.91 -30.21 27.59
N LEU A 96 -32.62 -29.80 26.35
CA LEU A 96 -31.27 -29.42 25.89
C LEU A 96 -31.02 -27.89 25.94
N HIS A 97 -31.99 -27.14 26.46
CA HIS A 97 -31.90 -25.69 26.61
C HIS A 97 -31.67 -25.32 28.07
N VAL A 98 -30.59 -24.59 28.34
CA VAL A 98 -30.23 -24.15 29.68
C VAL A 98 -30.20 -22.63 29.81
N ASP A 99 -30.27 -22.11 31.03
CA ASP A 99 -30.21 -20.66 31.24
C ASP A 99 -28.77 -20.15 30.99
N THR A 100 -27.80 -20.76 31.69
CA THR A 100 -26.39 -20.36 31.61
C THR A 100 -25.48 -21.58 31.48
N ILE A 101 -24.43 -21.47 30.68
CA ILE A 101 -23.26 -22.36 30.72
C ILE A 101 -22.04 -21.50 31.00
N LEU A 102 -21.38 -21.71 32.13
CA LEU A 102 -20.12 -21.06 32.49
C LEU A 102 -18.98 -22.07 32.37
N LEU A 103 -18.06 -21.80 31.46
CA LEU A 103 -16.84 -22.57 31.24
C LEU A 103 -15.67 -21.88 31.94
N GLN A 104 -14.94 -22.61 32.78
CA GLN A 104 -13.85 -22.04 33.56
C GLN A 104 -12.55 -22.86 33.49
N ASP A 105 -11.43 -22.14 33.33
CA ASP A 105 -10.06 -22.64 33.41
C ASP A 105 -9.82 -23.85 32.49
N GLY A 106 -9.92 -23.63 31.18
CA GLY A 106 -9.92 -24.70 30.19
C GLY A 106 -9.61 -24.25 28.76
N THR A 107 -9.77 -25.16 27.81
CA THR A 107 -9.61 -24.94 26.37
C THR A 107 -10.89 -25.31 25.63
N LEU A 108 -11.31 -24.45 24.70
CA LEU A 108 -12.39 -24.68 23.75
C LEU A 108 -11.83 -24.61 22.32
N ASN A 109 -11.91 -25.73 21.60
CA ASN A 109 -11.47 -25.89 20.22
C ASN A 109 -12.68 -25.77 19.28
N ILE A 110 -12.80 -24.66 18.57
CA ILE A 110 -13.90 -24.31 17.68
C ILE A 110 -13.56 -24.73 16.24
N SER A 111 -14.30 -25.69 15.69
CA SER A 111 -14.22 -26.06 14.27
C SER A 111 -15.49 -25.66 13.53
N VAL A 112 -15.35 -25.13 12.31
CA VAL A 112 -16.48 -24.74 11.46
C VAL A 112 -17.10 -25.96 10.75
N GLN A 113 -16.35 -27.06 10.65
CA GLN A 113 -16.76 -28.31 10.01
C GLN A 113 -17.56 -29.24 10.95
N THR A 114 -17.72 -28.87 12.21
CA THR A 114 -18.48 -29.68 13.17
C THR A 114 -19.99 -29.38 13.07
N ALA A 115 -20.81 -30.45 13.09
CA ALA A 115 -22.25 -30.36 13.37
C ALA A 115 -22.53 -29.53 14.65
N PRO A 116 -23.75 -29.02 14.86
CA PRO A 116 -24.04 -28.13 16.00
C PRO A 116 -23.77 -28.82 17.34
N PHE A 117 -23.45 -28.03 18.38
CA PHE A 117 -23.50 -28.54 19.75
C PHE A 117 -24.94 -29.01 20.03
N PRO A 118 -25.13 -30.11 20.79
CA PRO A 118 -26.47 -30.64 21.04
C PRO A 118 -27.24 -29.81 22.08
N PHE A 119 -26.64 -28.78 22.66
CA PHE A 119 -27.22 -27.95 23.70
C PHE A 119 -27.12 -26.46 23.33
N GLU A 120 -28.06 -25.68 23.86
CA GLU A 120 -28.11 -24.23 23.71
C GLU A 120 -28.30 -23.56 25.08
N ALA A 121 -27.88 -22.31 25.18
CA ALA A 121 -28.02 -21.53 26.41
C ALA A 121 -28.51 -20.12 26.13
N ASP A 122 -29.31 -19.56 27.04
CA ASP A 122 -29.62 -18.12 27.01
C ASP A 122 -28.34 -17.29 27.27
N ARG A 123 -27.32 -17.87 27.92
CA ARG A 123 -25.98 -17.29 28.06
C ARG A 123 -24.86 -18.34 28.07
N LEU A 124 -23.86 -18.17 27.20
CA LEU A 124 -22.55 -18.83 27.34
C LEU A 124 -21.55 -17.85 27.96
N GLN A 125 -20.95 -18.20 29.09
CA GLN A 125 -19.90 -17.42 29.75
C GLN A 125 -18.57 -18.16 29.73
N LEU A 126 -17.50 -17.42 29.50
CA LEU A 126 -16.12 -17.90 29.51
C LEU A 126 -15.36 -17.19 30.63
N ARG A 127 -14.62 -17.94 31.43
CA ARG A 127 -13.75 -17.41 32.47
C ARG A 127 -12.38 -18.08 32.38
N ASN A 128 -11.37 -17.28 32.03
CA ASN A 128 -9.99 -17.74 31.87
C ASN A 128 -9.86 -18.96 30.93
N MET A 129 -10.52 -18.88 29.76
CA MET A 129 -10.49 -19.94 28.75
C MET A 129 -9.38 -19.71 27.72
N ALA A 130 -8.90 -20.79 27.10
CA ALA A 130 -8.18 -20.76 25.84
C ALA A 130 -9.16 -21.07 24.70
N LEU A 131 -9.15 -20.28 23.64
CA LEU A 131 -9.96 -20.53 22.44
C LEU A 131 -9.03 -20.82 21.26
N ASN A 132 -9.25 -21.92 20.55
CA ASN A 132 -8.52 -22.21 19.32
C ASN A 132 -9.49 -22.52 18.20
N SER A 133 -9.21 -22.07 16.98
CA SER A 133 -9.95 -22.48 15.80
C SER A 133 -9.04 -23.16 14.78
N PRO A 134 -8.74 -24.47 14.96
CA PRO A 134 -7.94 -25.21 14.01
C PRO A 134 -8.74 -25.46 12.72
N GLY A 135 -8.18 -25.06 11.57
CA GLY A 135 -8.74 -25.39 10.26
C GLY A 135 -9.87 -24.48 9.74
N SER A 136 -10.14 -23.34 10.39
CA SER A 136 -10.96 -22.28 9.79
C SER A 136 -10.11 -21.38 8.87
N GLU A 137 -10.76 -20.58 8.02
CA GLU A 137 -10.07 -19.56 7.20
C GLU A 137 -9.28 -18.57 8.05
N TRP A 138 -9.68 -18.37 9.31
CA TRP A 138 -9.06 -17.46 10.26
C TRP A 138 -8.38 -18.28 11.36
N ARG A 139 -7.06 -18.48 11.26
CA ARG A 139 -6.29 -19.19 12.27
C ARG A 139 -6.26 -18.38 13.57
N LEU A 140 -7.19 -18.72 14.47
CA LEU A 140 -7.43 -18.06 15.74
C LEU A 140 -6.84 -18.88 16.89
N SER A 141 -6.03 -18.25 17.73
CA SER A 141 -5.68 -18.77 19.06
C SER A 141 -5.71 -17.64 20.08
N ALA A 142 -6.44 -17.82 21.17
CA ALA A 142 -6.58 -16.83 22.23
C ALA A 142 -6.41 -17.47 23.60
N GLN A 143 -5.83 -16.72 24.53
CA GLN A 143 -5.58 -17.16 25.91
C GLN A 143 -6.15 -16.15 26.91
N ARG A 144 -6.50 -16.63 28.09
CA ARG A 144 -7.15 -15.84 29.15
C ARG A 144 -8.41 -15.13 28.64
N VAL A 145 -9.24 -15.87 27.91
CA VAL A 145 -10.49 -15.38 27.34
C VAL A 145 -11.54 -15.29 28.43
N ASN A 146 -12.19 -14.13 28.53
CA ASN A 146 -13.27 -13.86 29.46
C ASN A 146 -14.43 -13.16 28.74
N GLY A 147 -15.66 -13.37 29.20
CA GLY A 147 -16.84 -12.70 28.66
C GLY A 147 -17.97 -13.67 28.33
N GLY A 148 -18.80 -13.34 27.34
CA GLY A 148 -19.90 -14.22 26.97
C GLY A 148 -20.61 -13.90 25.67
N ILE A 149 -21.52 -14.81 25.31
CA ILE A 149 -22.34 -14.80 24.11
C ILE A 149 -23.81 -14.98 24.51
N MET A 150 -24.70 -14.12 24.00
CA MET A 150 -26.09 -14.02 24.46
C MET A 150 -27.09 -13.68 23.33
N PRO A 151 -28.07 -14.55 23.02
CA PRO A 151 -28.14 -15.95 23.41
C PRO A 151 -27.08 -16.78 22.67
N TRP A 152 -26.71 -17.93 23.22
CA TRP A 152 -25.82 -18.88 22.56
C TRP A 152 -26.60 -20.07 22.01
N ARG A 153 -26.86 -20.04 20.70
CA ARG A 153 -27.67 -21.05 19.99
C ARG A 153 -26.89 -21.60 18.79
N PRO A 154 -25.93 -22.50 19.02
CA PRO A 154 -25.05 -23.00 17.98
C PRO A 154 -25.82 -23.76 16.89
N GLU A 155 -25.48 -23.52 15.63
CA GLU A 155 -26.03 -24.21 14.46
C GLU A 155 -24.90 -24.81 13.61
N ALA A 156 -25.25 -25.70 12.66
CA ALA A 156 -24.27 -26.26 11.74
C ALA A 156 -23.52 -25.14 10.99
N GLY A 157 -22.19 -25.11 11.10
CA GLY A 157 -21.36 -24.06 10.50
C GLY A 157 -21.39 -22.70 11.21
N ARG A 158 -22.19 -22.54 12.28
CA ARG A 158 -22.35 -21.27 13.02
C ARG A 158 -22.30 -21.52 14.53
N VAL A 159 -21.09 -21.70 15.04
CA VAL A 159 -20.82 -22.12 16.43
C VAL A 159 -21.27 -21.09 17.49
N LEU A 160 -21.36 -19.81 17.14
CA LEU A 160 -21.86 -18.76 18.04
C LEU A 160 -23.38 -18.56 17.91
N GLY A 161 -24.01 -19.19 16.92
CA GLY A 161 -25.40 -19.02 16.53
C GLY A 161 -25.66 -17.93 15.50
N ASN A 162 -26.91 -17.83 15.08
CA ASN A 162 -27.36 -16.87 14.05
C ASN A 162 -27.68 -15.49 14.59
N LYS A 163 -27.96 -15.38 15.88
CA LYS A 163 -28.33 -14.10 16.49
C LYS A 163 -27.82 -14.06 17.91
N ALA A 164 -26.80 -13.25 18.16
CA ALA A 164 -26.13 -13.20 19.45
C ALA A 164 -25.45 -11.85 19.67
N GLN A 165 -25.45 -11.36 20.90
CA GLN A 165 -24.52 -10.35 21.38
C GLN A 165 -23.23 -11.04 21.84
N ILE A 166 -22.10 -10.39 21.58
CA ILE A 166 -20.78 -10.88 21.91
C ILE A 166 -20.09 -9.81 22.74
N GLN A 167 -19.56 -10.20 23.89
CA GLN A 167 -18.66 -9.37 24.69
C GLN A 167 -17.53 -10.26 25.17
N LEU A 168 -16.36 -10.16 24.55
CA LEU A 168 -15.22 -11.00 24.82
C LEU A 168 -13.98 -10.15 25.03
N SER A 169 -13.15 -10.57 25.98
CA SER A 169 -11.80 -10.05 26.18
C SER A 169 -10.81 -11.20 26.17
N ALA A 170 -9.58 -10.96 25.75
CA ALA A 170 -8.51 -11.94 25.78
C ALA A 170 -7.20 -11.29 26.23
N GLY A 171 -6.47 -11.98 27.10
CA GLY A 171 -5.15 -11.52 27.51
C GLY A 171 -4.13 -11.56 26.37
N SER A 172 -4.25 -12.53 25.47
CA SER A 172 -3.51 -12.59 24.21
C SER A 172 -4.35 -13.24 23.12
N LEU A 173 -4.13 -12.82 21.89
CA LEU A 173 -4.77 -13.31 20.68
C LEU A 173 -3.72 -13.42 19.58
N THR A 174 -3.80 -14.45 18.78
CA THR A 174 -3.10 -14.56 17.50
C THR A 174 -4.14 -14.84 16.43
N LEU A 175 -4.20 -13.97 15.43
CA LEU A 175 -5.11 -14.09 14.29
C LEU A 175 -4.27 -14.07 13.01
N ASN A 176 -4.27 -15.17 12.26
CA ASN A 176 -3.47 -15.31 11.03
C ASN A 176 -1.99 -14.91 11.24
N ASP A 177 -1.40 -15.43 12.32
CA ASP A 177 -0.02 -15.18 12.74
C ASP A 177 0.28 -13.72 13.16
N VAL A 178 -0.75 -12.86 13.27
CA VAL A 178 -0.64 -11.50 13.84
C VAL A 178 -0.96 -11.56 15.34
N PRO A 179 0.03 -11.33 16.23
CA PRO A 179 -0.19 -11.32 17.67
C PRO A 179 -0.78 -9.99 18.14
N ALA A 180 -1.66 -10.08 19.13
CA ALA A 180 -2.26 -8.97 19.85
C ALA A 180 -2.42 -9.33 21.34
N THR A 181 -2.45 -8.32 22.20
CA THR A 181 -2.65 -8.45 23.65
C THR A 181 -3.74 -7.51 24.12
N ASN A 182 -4.28 -7.75 25.33
CA ASN A 182 -5.33 -6.92 25.93
C ASN A 182 -6.51 -6.67 24.97
N VAL A 183 -6.96 -7.74 24.32
CA VAL A 183 -8.00 -7.66 23.29
C VAL A 183 -9.37 -7.50 23.94
N LEU A 184 -10.20 -6.64 23.36
CA LEU A 184 -11.60 -6.44 23.67
C LEU A 184 -12.41 -6.45 22.37
N ILE A 185 -13.45 -7.27 22.31
CA ILE A 185 -14.39 -7.36 21.20
C ILE A 185 -15.80 -7.30 21.77
N GLU A 186 -16.56 -6.29 21.34
CA GLU A 186 -17.97 -6.14 21.65
C GLU A 186 -18.75 -5.98 20.36
N GLY A 187 -19.86 -6.68 20.24
CA GLY A 187 -20.57 -6.71 18.98
C GLY A 187 -21.82 -7.58 18.99
N SER A 188 -22.33 -7.84 17.79
CA SER A 188 -23.47 -8.73 17.60
C SER A 188 -23.42 -9.43 16.24
N ILE A 189 -23.93 -10.65 16.22
CA ILE A 189 -24.23 -11.40 15.01
C ILE A 189 -25.74 -11.29 14.76
N ASP A 190 -26.12 -10.99 13.53
CA ASP A 190 -27.49 -11.12 13.03
C ASP A 190 -27.47 -11.78 11.63
N HIS A 191 -27.80 -13.06 11.61
CA HIS A 191 -27.70 -13.99 10.49
C HIS A 191 -26.31 -14.02 9.84
N ASN A 192 -26.13 -13.29 8.74
CA ASN A 192 -24.86 -13.19 8.01
C ASN A 192 -24.17 -11.84 8.24
N GLN A 193 -24.77 -10.95 9.04
CA GLN A 193 -24.19 -9.67 9.41
C GLN A 193 -23.47 -9.78 10.75
N VAL A 194 -22.32 -9.13 10.84
CA VAL A 194 -21.54 -9.03 12.07
C VAL A 194 -21.29 -7.55 12.34
N MET A 195 -21.77 -7.07 13.49
CA MET A 195 -21.43 -5.76 14.04
C MET A 195 -20.32 -5.92 15.05
N LEU A 196 -19.27 -5.11 14.94
CA LEU A 196 -18.22 -4.95 15.92
C LEU A 196 -18.31 -3.50 16.43
N ASN A 197 -19.03 -3.32 17.54
CA ASN A 197 -19.27 -2.02 18.17
C ASN A 197 -18.00 -1.49 18.85
N THR A 198 -17.18 -2.41 19.37
CA THR A 198 -15.88 -2.10 19.97
C THR A 198 -14.90 -3.19 19.55
N VAL A 199 -13.81 -2.80 18.91
CA VAL A 199 -12.61 -3.62 18.76
C VAL A 199 -11.48 -2.84 19.38
N GLY A 200 -10.78 -3.42 20.35
CA GLY A 200 -9.61 -2.83 21.00
C GLY A 200 -8.53 -3.89 21.17
N ALA A 201 -7.27 -3.55 20.88
CA ALA A 201 -6.14 -4.44 21.11
C ALA A 201 -4.82 -3.66 21.14
N ASP A 202 -3.88 -4.13 21.95
CA ASP A 202 -2.48 -3.73 21.83
C ASP A 202 -1.82 -4.65 20.79
N MET A 203 -1.20 -4.08 19.76
CA MET A 203 -0.52 -4.84 18.71
C MET A 203 0.66 -4.07 18.14
N ALA A 204 1.71 -4.80 17.73
CA ALA A 204 2.90 -4.20 17.12
C ALA A 204 3.46 -3.03 17.96
N ARG A 205 3.49 -3.17 19.29
CA ARG A 205 3.89 -2.15 20.30
C ARG A 205 2.97 -0.93 20.45
N GLY A 206 1.96 -0.80 19.61
CA GLY A 206 0.97 0.26 19.66
C GLY A 206 -0.41 -0.24 20.03
N ALA A 207 -1.43 0.56 19.71
CA ALA A 207 -2.83 0.28 20.02
C ALA A 207 -3.72 0.42 18.78
N LEU A 208 -4.67 -0.50 18.65
CA LEU A 208 -5.73 -0.50 17.65
C LEU A 208 -7.07 -0.34 18.35
N THR A 209 -7.90 0.59 17.85
CA THR A 209 -9.31 0.70 18.25
C THR A 209 -10.19 0.94 17.05
N GLY A 210 -11.39 0.36 17.01
CA GLY A 210 -12.29 0.61 15.89
C GLY A 210 -13.70 0.08 16.04
N VAL A 211 -14.52 0.48 15.07
CA VAL A 211 -15.92 0.07 14.88
C VAL A 211 -16.06 -0.38 13.44
N ALA A 212 -16.57 -1.59 13.24
CA ALA A 212 -16.71 -2.16 11.93
C ALA A 212 -17.95 -3.05 11.82
N ARG A 213 -18.46 -3.20 10.60
CA ARG A 213 -19.54 -4.12 10.26
C ARG A 213 -19.15 -4.94 9.06
N ARG A 214 -19.44 -6.22 9.10
CA ARG A 214 -19.47 -7.10 7.94
C ARG A 214 -20.90 -7.32 7.50
N ASN A 215 -21.19 -7.01 6.23
CA ASN A 215 -22.50 -7.22 5.63
C ASN A 215 -22.67 -8.68 5.18
N ALA A 216 -23.92 -9.04 4.86
CA ALA A 216 -24.27 -10.39 4.43
C ALA A 216 -23.61 -10.83 3.11
N ASP A 217 -23.27 -9.88 2.25
CA ASP A 217 -22.53 -10.11 0.99
C ASP A 217 -21.00 -10.23 1.19
N GLY A 218 -20.53 -10.16 2.44
CA GLY A 218 -19.11 -10.21 2.80
C GLY A 218 -18.38 -8.88 2.69
N SER A 219 -19.05 -7.79 2.28
CA SER A 219 -18.46 -6.46 2.30
C SER A 219 -18.25 -5.94 3.71
N TRP A 220 -17.23 -5.12 3.89
CA TRP A 220 -16.89 -4.49 5.16
C TRP A 220 -17.20 -2.99 5.13
N VAL A 221 -17.71 -2.50 6.25
CA VAL A 221 -17.85 -1.07 6.55
C VAL A 221 -17.08 -0.80 7.83
N VAL A 222 -15.96 -0.11 7.73
CA VAL A 222 -15.17 0.39 8.85
C VAL A 222 -15.64 1.81 9.12
N GLU A 223 -16.44 1.99 10.17
CA GLU A 223 -16.97 3.32 10.52
C GLU A 223 -15.85 4.23 11.03
N ASN A 224 -15.02 3.69 11.93
CA ASN A 224 -13.82 4.34 12.43
C ASN A 224 -12.76 3.28 12.78
N LEU A 225 -11.52 3.50 12.38
CA LEU A 225 -10.36 2.72 12.79
C LEU A 225 -9.24 3.70 13.18
N ARG A 226 -8.67 3.48 14.36
CA ARG A 226 -7.55 4.25 14.88
C ARG A 226 -6.40 3.32 15.21
N LEU A 227 -5.23 3.66 14.69
CA LEU A 227 -3.96 2.99 14.92
C LEU A 227 -2.99 4.02 15.53
N ASN A 228 -2.45 3.74 16.71
CA ASN A 228 -1.47 4.62 17.35
C ASN A 228 -0.21 3.83 17.66
N ASP A 229 0.95 4.47 17.47
CA ASP A 229 2.25 3.95 17.90
C ASP A 229 2.59 2.57 17.31
N ILE A 230 2.05 2.25 16.12
CA ILE A 230 2.28 0.96 15.47
C ILE A 230 3.74 0.88 15.02
N ARG A 231 4.41 -0.21 15.35
CA ARG A 231 5.78 -0.53 14.91
C ARG A 231 5.77 -1.91 14.26
N LEU A 232 5.51 -1.93 12.96
CA LEU A 232 5.29 -3.16 12.20
C LEU A 232 6.45 -3.45 11.25
N GLN A 233 6.95 -4.68 11.31
CA GLN A 233 7.90 -5.22 10.34
C GLN A 233 7.26 -6.39 9.61
N SER A 234 7.21 -6.29 8.29
CA SER A 234 6.67 -7.28 7.37
C SER A 234 7.80 -7.95 6.58
N ASP A 235 7.65 -9.22 6.28
CA ASP A 235 8.49 -9.95 5.32
C ASP A 235 7.99 -9.83 3.87
N LYS A 236 6.83 -9.19 3.66
CA LYS A 236 6.17 -9.02 2.36
C LYS A 236 6.53 -7.71 1.67
N SER A 237 6.59 -7.74 0.34
CA SER A 237 6.65 -6.52 -0.48
C SER A 237 5.42 -5.62 -0.24
N LEU A 238 5.51 -4.34 -0.64
CA LEU A 238 4.44 -3.37 -0.38
C LEU A 238 3.10 -3.80 -1.00
N SER A 239 3.13 -4.33 -2.22
CA SER A 239 1.94 -4.82 -2.92
C SER A 239 1.33 -6.05 -2.23
N GLU A 240 2.14 -7.02 -1.83
CA GLU A 240 1.70 -8.22 -1.10
C GLU A 240 1.18 -7.90 0.31
N PHE A 241 1.74 -6.88 0.96
CA PHE A 241 1.28 -6.41 2.26
C PHE A 241 -0.17 -5.90 2.19
N PHE A 242 -0.51 -5.15 1.12
CA PHE A 242 -1.85 -4.61 0.92
C PHE A 242 -2.80 -5.51 0.10
N ALA A 243 -2.31 -6.61 -0.48
CA ALA A 243 -3.12 -7.55 -1.24
C ALA A 243 -4.40 -8.05 -0.51
N PRO A 244 -4.43 -8.28 0.82
CA PRO A 244 -5.66 -8.67 1.50
C PRO A 244 -6.80 -7.64 1.40
N LEU A 245 -6.51 -6.36 1.13
CA LEU A 245 -7.54 -5.33 0.95
C LEU A 245 -8.27 -5.47 -0.39
N THR A 246 -7.71 -6.19 -1.36
CA THR A 246 -8.32 -6.39 -2.69
C THR A 246 -9.12 -7.70 -2.79
N THR A 247 -9.00 -8.60 -1.81
CA THR A 247 -9.71 -9.89 -1.81
C THR A 247 -11.15 -9.81 -1.29
N VAL A 248 -11.48 -8.76 -0.54
CA VAL A 248 -12.85 -8.53 -0.06
C VAL A 248 -13.73 -7.91 -1.16
N PRO A 249 -15.04 -8.25 -1.24
CA PRO A 249 -15.93 -7.71 -2.29
C PRO A 249 -15.98 -6.17 -2.32
N SER A 250 -15.98 -5.56 -1.14
CA SER A 250 -15.93 -4.12 -0.94
C SER A 250 -15.46 -3.81 0.48
N LEU A 251 -14.67 -2.75 0.65
CA LEU A 251 -14.26 -2.20 1.94
C LEU A 251 -14.57 -0.70 1.96
N GLN A 252 -15.60 -0.30 2.67
CA GLN A 252 -15.93 1.10 2.92
C GLN A 252 -15.21 1.57 4.19
N ILE A 253 -14.46 2.66 4.07
CA ILE A 253 -13.74 3.32 5.15
C ILE A 253 -14.42 4.67 5.39
N GLY A 254 -15.12 4.80 6.51
CA GLY A 254 -15.65 6.07 6.99
C GLY A 254 -14.53 6.97 7.49
N ARG A 255 -13.74 6.46 8.45
CA ARG A 255 -12.55 7.13 8.98
C ARG A 255 -11.46 6.12 9.34
N LEU A 256 -10.24 6.42 8.91
CA LEU A 256 -9.01 5.76 9.34
C LEU A 256 -8.05 6.84 9.82
N GLU A 257 -7.60 6.74 11.06
CA GLU A 257 -6.59 7.60 11.66
C GLU A 257 -5.39 6.74 12.06
N VAL A 258 -4.21 7.11 11.59
CA VAL A 258 -2.93 6.53 11.97
C VAL A 258 -2.11 7.65 12.58
N THR A 259 -1.50 7.41 13.74
CA THR A 259 -0.70 8.41 14.45
C THR A 259 0.62 7.78 14.85
N ASP A 260 1.71 8.53 14.64
CA ASP A 260 3.08 8.17 15.01
C ASP A 260 3.37 6.68 14.76
N SER A 261 3.25 6.22 13.53
CA SER A 261 3.38 4.80 13.20
C SER A 261 4.47 4.53 12.17
N SER A 262 5.24 3.46 12.37
CA SER A 262 6.31 3.07 11.45
C SER A 262 6.07 1.65 10.94
N LEU A 263 6.13 1.51 9.62
CA LEU A 263 5.93 0.24 8.91
C LEU A 263 7.09 0.01 7.96
N GLN A 264 7.63 -1.20 7.94
CA GLN A 264 8.73 -1.57 7.05
C GLN A 264 8.56 -2.97 6.46
N GLY A 265 9.09 -3.15 5.26
CA GLY A 265 9.24 -4.46 4.61
C GLY A 265 10.37 -4.44 3.57
N PRO A 266 10.50 -5.50 2.74
CA PRO A 266 11.57 -5.58 1.76
C PRO A 266 11.47 -4.45 0.71
N GLY A 267 12.43 -3.54 0.73
CA GLY A 267 12.53 -2.43 -0.22
C GLY A 267 11.52 -1.30 0.00
N TRP A 268 10.82 -1.26 1.14
CA TRP A 268 9.92 -0.16 1.46
C TRP A 268 9.87 0.12 2.96
N ALA A 269 9.69 1.39 3.32
CA ALA A 269 9.48 1.81 4.69
C ALA A 269 8.71 3.12 4.73
N VAL A 270 7.96 3.33 5.82
CA VAL A 270 7.40 4.61 6.20
C VAL A 270 7.64 4.81 7.69
N THR A 271 8.17 5.97 8.07
CA THR A 271 8.60 6.26 9.44
C THR A 271 7.81 7.45 9.98
N ASP A 272 7.34 7.33 11.22
CA ASP A 272 6.59 8.38 11.94
C ASP A 272 5.38 8.90 11.12
N LEU A 273 4.60 7.95 10.58
CA LEU A 273 3.41 8.21 9.77
C LEU A 273 2.26 8.75 10.63
N ASP A 274 1.77 9.93 10.26
CA ASP A 274 0.44 10.40 10.58
C ASP A 274 -0.42 10.39 9.31
N LEU A 275 -1.58 9.75 9.38
CA LEU A 275 -2.50 9.62 8.24
C LEU A 275 -3.95 9.73 8.70
N SER A 276 -4.71 10.61 8.04
CA SER A 276 -6.16 10.69 8.14
C SER A 276 -6.76 10.38 6.78
N LEU A 277 -7.48 9.27 6.67
CA LEU A 277 -8.26 8.89 5.48
C LEU A 277 -9.75 8.87 5.82
N ARG A 278 -10.58 9.48 4.96
CA ARG A 278 -12.04 9.58 5.16
C ARG A 278 -12.81 9.29 3.88
N ASN A 279 -13.98 8.67 4.06
CA ASN A 279 -14.99 8.44 3.01
C ASN A 279 -14.43 7.78 1.74
N LEU A 280 -13.68 6.68 1.88
CA LEU A 280 -13.13 5.94 0.74
C LEU A 280 -13.74 4.54 0.69
N THR A 281 -14.16 4.08 -0.48
CA THR A 281 -14.58 2.69 -0.68
C THR A 281 -13.63 2.00 -1.63
N LEU A 282 -13.02 0.89 -1.22
CA LEU A 282 -12.22 0.03 -2.08
C LEU A 282 -13.10 -1.11 -2.61
N ARG A 283 -13.02 -1.37 -3.92
CA ARG A 283 -13.70 -2.50 -4.58
C ARG A 283 -12.72 -3.14 -5.57
N LYS A 284 -12.25 -4.35 -5.25
CA LYS A 284 -11.18 -5.02 -6.01
C LYS A 284 -9.92 -4.14 -6.09
N GLU A 285 -9.51 -3.75 -7.29
CA GLU A 285 -8.33 -2.93 -7.56
C GLU A 285 -8.66 -1.44 -7.81
N ASP A 286 -9.91 -1.02 -7.57
CA ASP A 286 -10.35 0.37 -7.76
C ASP A 286 -10.90 0.97 -6.46
N TRP A 287 -10.87 2.30 -6.39
CA TRP A 287 -11.44 3.08 -5.30
C TRP A 287 -12.64 3.88 -5.79
N GLN A 288 -13.55 4.21 -4.87
CA GLN A 288 -14.74 5.03 -5.12
C GLN A 288 -14.93 6.01 -3.96
N SER A 289 -15.26 7.25 -4.29
CA SER A 289 -15.58 8.27 -3.30
C SER A 289 -16.40 9.41 -3.91
N GLN A 290 -17.25 10.03 -3.10
CA GLN A 290 -17.97 11.26 -3.44
C GLN A 290 -17.26 12.51 -2.91
N GLU A 291 -16.65 12.39 -1.73
CA GLU A 291 -16.03 13.49 -0.97
C GLU A 291 -14.92 12.97 -0.04
N GLY A 292 -14.05 12.12 -0.58
CA GLY A 292 -12.99 11.47 0.17
C GLY A 292 -11.86 12.43 0.47
N LYS A 293 -11.17 12.22 1.59
CA LYS A 293 -10.02 13.05 1.98
C LYS A 293 -8.90 12.18 2.50
N LEU A 294 -7.68 12.50 2.07
CA LEU A 294 -6.44 11.96 2.59
C LEU A 294 -5.56 13.13 3.02
N SER A 295 -5.10 13.08 4.25
CA SER A 295 -4.01 13.91 4.76
C SER A 295 -2.96 12.97 5.33
N MET A 296 -1.71 13.17 4.95
CA MET A 296 -0.61 12.31 5.34
C MET A 296 0.66 13.14 5.52
N ASN A 297 1.39 12.86 6.60
CA ASN A 297 2.79 13.25 6.76
C ASN A 297 3.60 12.09 7.34
N ALA A 298 4.88 12.04 7.03
CA ALA A 298 5.83 11.08 7.60
C ALA A 298 7.20 11.76 7.73
N SER A 299 8.12 11.21 8.54
CA SER A 299 9.51 11.67 8.55
C SER A 299 10.28 11.14 7.33
N GLU A 300 9.93 9.94 6.88
CA GLU A 300 10.60 9.24 5.80
C GLU A 300 9.63 8.34 5.05
N PHE A 301 9.79 8.26 3.72
CA PHE A 301 9.16 7.24 2.89
C PHE A 301 10.18 6.67 1.91
N ILE A 302 10.36 5.35 1.95
CA ILE A 302 11.29 4.60 1.10
C ILE A 302 10.49 3.66 0.20
N TYR A 303 10.82 3.65 -1.08
CA TYR A 303 10.33 2.67 -2.06
C TYR A 303 11.39 2.38 -3.13
N GLY A 304 12.06 1.24 -3.00
CA GLY A 304 13.22 0.90 -3.82
C GLY A 304 14.35 1.92 -3.63
N SER A 305 14.75 2.60 -4.69
CA SER A 305 15.73 3.70 -4.66
C SER A 305 15.09 5.06 -4.36
N LEU A 306 13.76 5.18 -4.37
CA LEU A 306 13.09 6.43 -4.03
C LEU A 306 13.14 6.62 -2.52
N HIS A 307 13.71 7.73 -2.10
CA HIS A 307 13.79 8.11 -0.69
C HIS A 307 13.28 9.55 -0.53
N LEU A 308 12.08 9.67 0.03
CA LEU A 308 11.43 10.93 0.33
C LEU A 308 11.61 11.26 1.82
N LEU A 309 11.97 12.51 2.11
CA LEU A 309 12.16 13.01 3.46
C LEU A 309 11.12 14.09 3.77
N ASP A 310 10.50 14.00 4.94
CA ASP A 310 9.36 14.83 5.36
C ASP A 310 8.23 14.94 4.32
N PRO A 311 7.76 13.84 3.68
CA PRO A 311 6.69 13.93 2.70
C PRO A 311 5.38 14.38 3.37
N ILE A 312 4.72 15.37 2.77
CA ILE A 312 3.37 15.82 3.13
C ILE A 312 2.49 15.68 1.90
N LEU A 313 1.34 15.02 2.06
CA LEU A 313 0.37 14.78 1.00
C LEU A 313 -1.04 15.11 1.50
N ASN A 314 -1.72 16.03 0.81
CA ASN A 314 -3.14 16.32 1.00
C ASN A 314 -3.89 16.13 -0.32
N ALA A 315 -4.88 15.24 -0.33
CA ALA A 315 -5.64 14.89 -1.51
C ALA A 315 -7.14 14.76 -1.19
N GLU A 316 -7.97 15.08 -2.18
CA GLU A 316 -9.42 14.89 -2.14
C GLU A 316 -9.86 13.98 -3.28
N PHE A 317 -10.77 13.04 -2.99
CA PHE A 317 -11.23 12.02 -3.93
C PHE A 317 -12.67 12.29 -4.33
N SER A 318 -12.95 12.20 -5.62
CA SER A 318 -14.29 12.30 -6.18
C SER A 318 -14.48 11.29 -7.32
N PRO A 319 -15.69 11.15 -7.90
CA PRO A 319 -15.89 10.29 -9.06
C PRO A 319 -15.05 10.71 -10.27
N GLN A 320 -14.69 12.00 -10.37
CA GLN A 320 -13.89 12.55 -11.46
C GLN A 320 -12.39 12.24 -11.32
N GLY A 321 -11.90 11.92 -10.11
CA GLY A 321 -10.50 11.64 -9.86
C GLY A 321 -10.00 12.17 -8.53
N VAL A 322 -8.73 12.55 -8.48
CA VAL A 322 -8.04 13.00 -7.26
C VAL A 322 -7.63 14.46 -7.43
N ALA A 323 -8.12 15.35 -6.57
CA ALA A 323 -7.57 16.69 -6.44
C ALA A 323 -6.38 16.65 -5.47
N LEU A 324 -5.17 16.83 -6.00
CA LEU A 324 -3.94 16.92 -5.22
C LEU A 324 -3.80 18.36 -4.69
N ARG A 325 -4.24 18.59 -3.46
CA ARG A 325 -4.19 19.93 -2.84
C ARG A 325 -2.76 20.34 -2.50
N GLN A 326 -1.95 19.38 -2.07
CA GLN A 326 -0.58 19.62 -1.71
C GLN A 326 0.22 18.32 -1.77
N PHE A 327 1.38 18.39 -2.38
CA PHE A 327 2.48 17.45 -2.16
C PHE A 327 3.75 18.25 -1.93
N THR A 328 4.45 17.98 -0.84
CA THR A 328 5.78 18.55 -0.58
C THR A 328 6.69 17.48 0.00
N THR A 329 7.97 17.48 -0.39
CA THR A 329 8.96 16.55 0.15
C THR A 329 10.37 17.10 -0.09
N ARG A 330 11.33 16.59 0.67
CA ARG A 330 12.75 16.67 0.36
C ARG A 330 13.19 15.41 -0.39
N TRP A 331 13.90 15.58 -1.49
CA TRP A 331 14.38 14.48 -2.35
C TRP A 331 15.70 14.88 -2.99
N GLU A 332 16.71 14.00 -2.92
CA GLU A 332 18.06 14.20 -3.49
C GLU A 332 18.65 15.57 -3.12
N GLY A 333 18.68 15.89 -1.82
CA GLY A 333 19.18 17.18 -1.30
C GLY A 333 18.27 18.39 -1.54
N GLY A 334 17.29 18.29 -2.44
CA GLY A 334 16.41 19.38 -2.84
C GLY A 334 15.00 19.31 -2.25
N MET A 335 14.18 20.30 -2.63
CA MET A 335 12.76 20.40 -2.32
C MET A 335 11.94 20.17 -3.58
N VAL A 336 10.89 19.35 -3.46
CA VAL A 336 9.85 19.18 -4.47
C VAL A 336 8.53 19.62 -3.87
N ARG A 337 7.78 20.46 -4.61
CA ARG A 337 6.39 20.80 -4.27
C ARG A 337 5.51 20.75 -5.51
N THR A 338 4.31 20.22 -5.35
CA THR A 338 3.30 20.29 -6.41
C THR A 338 1.87 20.30 -5.88
N SER A 339 0.95 20.72 -6.74
CA SER A 339 -0.50 20.60 -6.58
C SER A 339 -1.12 20.35 -7.95
N GLY A 340 -2.34 19.83 -8.00
CA GLY A 340 -3.00 19.57 -9.28
C GLY A 340 -4.18 18.63 -9.15
N ALA A 341 -4.43 17.86 -10.21
CA ALA A 341 -5.44 16.82 -10.22
C ALA A 341 -5.02 15.64 -11.11
N TRP A 342 -5.38 14.43 -10.67
CA TRP A 342 -5.41 13.26 -11.52
C TRP A 342 -6.85 13.03 -11.98
N LEU A 343 -7.07 13.00 -13.30
CA LEU A 343 -8.38 12.79 -13.91
C LEU A 343 -8.59 11.31 -14.21
N ARG A 344 -9.66 10.73 -13.65
CA ARG A 344 -9.93 9.29 -13.73
C ARG A 344 -10.20 8.80 -15.16
N GLU A 345 -11.04 9.51 -15.89
CA GLU A 345 -11.50 9.10 -17.23
C GLU A 345 -10.33 8.99 -18.22
N SER A 346 -9.47 10.00 -18.26
CA SER A 346 -8.34 10.09 -19.18
C SER A 346 -7.03 9.54 -18.61
N LYS A 347 -7.00 9.24 -17.30
CA LYS A 347 -5.80 8.89 -16.53
C LYS A 347 -4.70 9.95 -16.67
N ALA A 348 -5.11 11.22 -16.71
CA ALA A 348 -4.24 12.36 -16.92
C ALA A 348 -3.87 13.00 -15.58
N LEU A 349 -2.57 13.19 -15.33
CA LEU A 349 -2.07 13.97 -14.21
C LEU A 349 -1.80 15.40 -14.67
N ILE A 350 -2.57 16.36 -14.18
CA ILE A 350 -2.44 17.78 -14.48
C ILE A 350 -1.93 18.48 -13.22
N LEU A 351 -0.68 18.91 -13.23
CA LEU A 351 -0.06 19.62 -12.12
C LEU A 351 -0.14 21.12 -12.36
N ASP A 352 -0.79 21.84 -11.45
CA ASP A 352 -1.06 23.28 -11.57
C ASP A 352 0.20 24.12 -11.32
N ASP A 353 0.97 23.80 -10.29
CA ASP A 353 2.24 24.45 -9.95
C ASP A 353 3.20 23.35 -9.49
N THR A 354 4.28 23.12 -10.23
CA THR A 354 5.35 22.19 -9.85
C THR A 354 6.64 22.97 -9.68
N ALA A 355 7.27 22.84 -8.51
CA ALA A 355 8.55 23.47 -8.25
C ALA A 355 9.56 22.47 -7.70
N ILE A 356 10.77 22.51 -8.26
CA ILE A 356 11.92 21.71 -7.86
C ILE A 356 13.06 22.69 -7.55
N ALA A 357 13.65 22.61 -6.37
CA ALA A 357 14.70 23.54 -5.97
C ALA A 357 15.84 22.83 -5.23
N GLY A 358 17.08 23.13 -5.60
CA GLY A 358 18.28 22.61 -4.93
C GLY A 358 18.46 21.11 -5.08
N LEU A 359 17.89 20.49 -6.12
CA LEU A 359 18.07 19.07 -6.40
C LEU A 359 19.52 18.78 -6.77
N GLU A 360 20.11 17.73 -6.21
CA GLU A 360 21.43 17.21 -6.57
C GLU A 360 21.28 15.76 -7.06
N TYR A 361 21.08 15.57 -8.36
CA TYR A 361 20.70 14.27 -8.90
C TYR A 361 21.71 13.73 -9.91
N THR A 362 22.25 12.56 -9.60
CA THR A 362 23.01 11.74 -10.55
C THR A 362 22.08 10.74 -11.18
N LEU A 363 21.93 10.80 -12.50
CA LEU A 363 21.10 9.89 -13.26
C LEU A 363 21.63 8.45 -13.11
N PRO A 364 20.76 7.45 -12.89
CA PRO A 364 21.18 6.05 -12.85
C PRO A 364 21.71 5.63 -14.22
N GLU A 365 22.65 4.67 -14.27
CA GLU A 365 23.29 4.22 -15.52
C GLU A 365 22.28 3.82 -16.62
N ASN A 366 21.12 3.27 -16.22
CA ASN A 366 20.06 2.81 -17.11
C ASN A 366 18.96 3.86 -17.39
N TRP A 367 19.16 5.14 -17.04
CA TRP A 367 18.11 6.18 -17.16
C TRP A 367 17.52 6.28 -18.56
N LYS A 368 18.32 6.11 -19.63
CA LYS A 368 17.86 6.13 -21.03
C LYS A 368 16.86 5.00 -21.31
N GLN A 369 17.14 3.81 -20.80
CA GLN A 369 16.23 2.66 -20.92
C GLN A 369 14.96 2.89 -20.12
N LEU A 370 15.05 3.46 -18.91
CA LEU A 370 13.90 3.80 -18.08
C LEU A 370 13.01 4.85 -18.77
N TRP A 371 13.60 5.85 -19.42
CA TRP A 371 12.89 6.89 -20.16
C TRP A 371 12.12 6.34 -21.37
N MET A 372 12.62 5.27 -22.00
CA MET A 372 11.96 4.61 -23.13
C MET A 372 10.88 3.62 -22.72
N LYS A 373 10.81 3.23 -21.44
CA LYS A 373 9.77 2.30 -20.98
C LYS A 373 8.40 2.99 -20.94
N PRO A 374 7.33 2.33 -21.42
CA PRO A 374 5.98 2.82 -21.22
C PRO A 374 5.69 3.03 -19.73
N LEU A 375 5.05 4.15 -19.42
CA LEU A 375 4.59 4.47 -18.08
C LEU A 375 3.43 3.55 -17.66
N PRO A 376 3.24 3.32 -16.36
CA PRO A 376 2.21 2.42 -15.86
C PRO A 376 0.80 2.80 -16.33
N ASP A 377 -0.10 1.81 -16.36
CA ASP A 377 -1.47 1.96 -16.85
C ASP A 377 -2.30 3.04 -16.14
N TRP A 378 -1.92 3.48 -14.93
CA TRP A 378 -2.60 4.55 -14.19
C TRP A 378 -2.24 5.97 -14.68
N LEU A 379 -1.17 6.13 -15.46
CA LEU A 379 -0.67 7.41 -15.95
C LEU A 379 -0.55 7.41 -17.48
N ASN A 380 -1.58 7.94 -18.13
CA ASN A 380 -1.62 8.06 -19.60
C ASN A 380 -0.99 9.38 -20.09
N SER A 381 -1.18 10.48 -19.34
CA SER A 381 -0.59 11.78 -19.66
C SER A 381 -0.19 12.58 -18.43
N LEU A 382 0.78 13.49 -18.61
CA LEU A 382 1.30 14.39 -17.58
C LEU A 382 1.43 15.79 -18.19
N THR A 383 0.73 16.75 -17.59
CA THR A 383 0.84 18.16 -17.97
C THR A 383 1.24 19.01 -16.77
N LEU A 384 2.28 19.83 -16.93
CA LEU A 384 2.67 20.86 -15.97
C LEU A 384 2.16 22.21 -16.46
N LYS A 385 1.12 22.77 -15.84
CA LYS A 385 0.62 24.11 -16.22
C LYS A 385 1.65 25.19 -15.92
N LYS A 386 2.28 25.11 -14.75
CA LYS A 386 3.40 25.97 -14.36
C LYS A 386 4.49 25.10 -13.75
N PHE A 387 5.68 25.21 -14.31
CA PHE A 387 6.88 24.53 -13.86
C PHE A 387 7.94 25.56 -13.46
N SER A 388 8.61 25.32 -12.34
CA SER A 388 9.80 26.06 -11.95
C SER A 388 10.87 25.13 -11.43
N ALA A 389 12.10 25.36 -11.87
CA ALA A 389 13.30 24.70 -11.39
C ALA A 389 14.23 25.79 -10.87
N SER A 390 14.88 25.59 -9.72
CA SER A 390 15.93 26.51 -9.29
C SER A 390 17.15 25.84 -8.69
N ARG A 391 18.33 26.28 -9.10
CA ARG A 391 19.63 25.87 -8.53
C ARG A 391 19.84 24.36 -8.46
N ASN A 392 19.42 23.63 -9.49
CA ASN A 392 19.57 22.17 -9.52
C ASN A 392 20.93 21.76 -10.10
N LEU A 393 21.45 20.62 -9.67
CA LEU A 393 22.60 19.92 -10.22
C LEU A 393 22.09 18.60 -10.82
N VAL A 394 22.34 18.40 -12.11
CA VAL A 394 21.98 17.16 -12.80
C VAL A 394 23.22 16.61 -13.49
N ILE A 395 23.50 15.33 -13.28
CA ILE A 395 24.70 14.65 -13.77
C ILE A 395 24.30 13.38 -14.52
N ASP A 396 24.84 13.20 -15.72
CA ASP A 396 24.86 11.94 -16.45
C ASP A 396 26.28 11.40 -16.48
N ILE A 397 26.42 10.15 -16.02
CA ILE A 397 27.68 9.45 -15.87
C ILE A 397 27.96 8.48 -17.02
N ASP A 398 27.16 8.48 -18.09
CA ASP A 398 27.43 7.65 -19.28
C ASP A 398 28.83 7.97 -19.84
N PRO A 399 29.77 7.01 -19.83
CA PRO A 399 31.14 7.24 -20.27
C PRO A 399 31.25 7.58 -21.78
N ALA A 400 30.24 7.24 -22.59
CA ALA A 400 30.22 7.56 -24.01
C ALA A 400 29.97 9.05 -24.28
N PHE A 401 29.18 9.71 -23.42
CA PHE A 401 28.89 11.15 -23.52
C PHE A 401 28.48 11.70 -22.15
N PRO A 402 29.43 11.90 -21.22
CA PRO A 402 29.11 12.37 -19.89
C PRO A 402 28.72 13.84 -19.94
N TRP A 403 27.78 14.25 -19.08
CA TRP A 403 27.43 15.66 -18.96
C TRP A 403 27.00 16.03 -17.54
N GLN A 404 27.17 17.30 -17.21
CA GLN A 404 26.76 17.88 -15.95
C GLN A 404 26.20 19.28 -16.20
N ILE A 405 25.09 19.62 -15.55
CA ILE A 405 24.52 20.96 -15.56
C ILE A 405 24.42 21.44 -14.12
N THR A 406 25.04 22.58 -13.82
CA THR A 406 25.19 23.11 -12.46
C THR A 406 24.40 24.40 -12.28
N ALA A 407 23.66 24.47 -11.17
CA ALA A 407 22.73 25.56 -10.86
C ALA A 407 21.72 25.80 -12.00
N LEU A 408 21.07 24.72 -12.46
CA LEU A 408 20.00 24.72 -13.43
C LEU A 408 18.74 25.36 -12.84
N ASP A 409 18.39 26.52 -13.38
CA ASP A 409 17.14 27.21 -13.21
C ASP A 409 16.25 26.98 -14.44
N GLY A 410 14.93 27.00 -14.25
CA GLY A 410 14.01 26.79 -15.34
C GLY A 410 12.61 27.31 -15.03
N TYR A 411 11.92 27.71 -16.09
CA TYR A 411 10.50 28.05 -16.05
C TYR A 411 9.81 27.39 -17.24
N GLY A 412 8.62 26.85 -17.02
CA GLY A 412 7.82 26.27 -18.09
C GLY A 412 6.33 26.51 -17.90
N ALA A 413 5.62 26.57 -19.02
CA ALA A 413 4.17 26.73 -19.03
C ALA A 413 3.51 25.73 -19.98
N ASN A 414 2.47 25.07 -19.49
CA ASN A 414 1.67 24.08 -20.20
C ASN A 414 2.51 22.97 -20.85
N LEU A 415 3.50 22.45 -20.13
CA LEU A 415 4.38 21.38 -20.61
C LEU A 415 3.68 20.04 -20.54
N GLU A 416 3.38 19.44 -21.69
CA GLU A 416 2.93 18.05 -21.77
C GLU A 416 4.14 17.13 -21.91
N LEU A 417 4.50 16.47 -20.80
CA LEU A 417 5.71 15.66 -20.69
C LEU A 417 5.46 14.17 -20.92
N VAL A 418 4.20 13.74 -20.77
CA VAL A 418 3.78 12.37 -21.05
C VAL A 418 2.53 12.42 -21.91
N GLN A 419 2.52 11.61 -22.96
CA GLN A 419 1.36 11.37 -23.81
C GLN A 419 1.35 9.90 -24.25
N HIS A 420 0.20 9.23 -24.18
CA HIS A 420 0.05 7.81 -24.50
C HIS A 420 1.07 6.92 -23.77
N HIS A 421 1.26 7.15 -22.47
CA HIS A 421 2.24 6.44 -21.63
C HIS A 421 3.72 6.63 -22.06
N GLN A 422 4.02 7.62 -22.91
CA GLN A 422 5.37 7.88 -23.40
C GLN A 422 5.88 9.25 -22.99
N TRP A 423 7.11 9.29 -22.48
CA TRP A 423 7.82 10.53 -22.20
C TRP A 423 8.11 11.32 -23.48
N GLY A 424 8.04 12.64 -23.40
CA GLY A 424 8.38 13.53 -24.50
C GLY A 424 8.27 15.00 -24.10
N VAL A 425 8.41 15.89 -25.07
CA VAL A 425 8.06 17.32 -24.94
C VAL A 425 7.00 17.57 -26.01
N TRP A 426 5.76 17.23 -25.70
CA TRP A 426 4.67 17.14 -26.67
C TRP A 426 4.05 18.50 -26.96
N SER A 427 3.92 19.34 -25.94
CA SER A 427 3.42 20.71 -26.07
C SER A 427 3.95 21.61 -24.95
N GLY A 428 3.80 22.93 -25.11
CA GLY A 428 4.12 23.93 -24.10
C GLY A 428 5.37 24.76 -24.43
N ASN A 429 5.85 25.52 -23.45
CA ASN A 429 7.10 26.27 -23.58
C ASN A 429 7.94 26.13 -22.31
N ALA A 430 9.26 26.20 -22.48
CA ALA A 430 10.19 26.22 -21.36
C ALA A 430 11.40 27.10 -21.67
N THR A 431 11.92 27.75 -20.64
CA THR A 431 13.22 28.42 -20.64
C THR A 431 14.06 27.81 -19.52
N LEU A 432 15.26 27.35 -19.85
CA LEU A 432 16.23 26.77 -18.92
C LEU A 432 17.51 27.61 -18.96
N ASN A 433 18.11 27.85 -17.81
CA ASN A 433 19.38 28.53 -17.68
C ASN A 433 20.24 27.80 -16.65
N ALA A 434 21.55 27.80 -16.80
CA ALA A 434 22.44 27.29 -15.75
C ALA A 434 23.63 28.23 -15.52
N ALA A 435 24.32 28.07 -14.39
CA ALA A 435 25.57 28.82 -14.17
C ALA A 435 26.70 28.27 -15.04
N ALA A 436 26.78 26.94 -15.12
CA ALA A 436 27.79 26.21 -15.89
C ALA A 436 27.25 24.84 -16.31
N ALA A 437 27.82 24.29 -17.37
CA ALA A 437 27.65 22.90 -17.74
C ALA A 437 28.94 22.37 -18.37
N THR A 438 29.08 21.05 -18.36
CA THR A 438 30.12 20.35 -19.10
C THR A 438 29.41 19.32 -19.98
N PHE A 439 29.63 19.37 -21.28
CA PHE A 439 29.07 18.40 -22.22
C PHE A 439 30.24 17.67 -22.91
N ASN A 440 30.40 16.39 -22.59
CA ASN A 440 31.51 15.55 -23.05
C ASN A 440 32.88 16.27 -23.01
N ARG A 441 33.33 16.65 -21.81
CA ARG A 441 34.61 17.35 -21.55
C ARG A 441 34.70 18.79 -22.09
N VAL A 442 33.66 19.34 -22.72
CA VAL A 442 33.61 20.75 -23.12
C VAL A 442 32.87 21.55 -22.07
N ASP A 443 33.59 22.42 -21.38
CA ASP A 443 33.02 23.34 -20.41
C ASP A 443 32.33 24.51 -21.10
N VAL A 444 31.10 24.77 -20.69
CA VAL A 444 30.31 25.91 -21.14
C VAL A 444 29.79 26.70 -19.93
N ARG A 445 29.78 28.03 -20.06
CA ARG A 445 29.33 28.94 -19.01
C ARG A 445 28.05 29.62 -19.43
N ARG A 446 27.14 29.82 -18.46
CA ARG A 446 25.84 30.44 -18.66
C ARG A 446 25.03 29.85 -19.83
N PRO A 447 24.88 28.51 -19.93
CA PRO A 447 24.02 27.95 -20.96
C PRO A 447 22.57 28.42 -20.74
N SER A 448 21.91 28.80 -21.83
CA SER A 448 20.50 29.18 -21.92
C SER A 448 19.83 28.35 -23.01
N LEU A 449 18.59 27.94 -22.78
CA LEU A 449 17.73 27.26 -23.74
C LEU A 449 16.32 27.84 -23.64
N SER A 450 15.71 28.22 -24.76
CA SER A 450 14.28 28.48 -24.86
C SER A 450 13.65 27.59 -25.93
N LEU A 451 12.61 26.86 -25.54
CA LEU A 451 11.88 25.95 -26.41
C LEU A 451 10.37 26.21 -26.40
N THR A 452 9.73 25.90 -27.52
CA THR A 452 8.28 25.86 -27.67
C THR A 452 7.89 24.60 -28.45
N ALA A 453 6.96 23.82 -27.92
CA ALA A 453 6.45 22.61 -28.52
C ALA A 453 4.95 22.74 -28.83
N ASN A 454 4.55 22.16 -29.96
CA ASN A 454 3.16 21.96 -30.36
C ASN A 454 3.05 20.62 -31.12
N ALA A 455 1.83 20.22 -31.47
CA ALA A 455 1.56 18.94 -32.14
C ALA A 455 2.40 18.65 -33.41
N SER A 456 2.97 19.66 -34.05
CA SER A 456 3.75 19.52 -35.29
C SER A 456 5.26 19.57 -35.07
N THR A 457 5.74 20.37 -34.12
CA THR A 457 7.17 20.69 -33.97
C THR A 457 7.53 21.03 -32.52
N VAL A 458 8.73 20.62 -32.11
CA VAL A 458 9.47 21.21 -30.99
C VAL A 458 10.51 22.16 -31.59
N ASN A 459 10.41 23.44 -31.26
CA ASN A 459 11.33 24.47 -31.74
C ASN A 459 12.16 25.01 -30.58
N ILE A 460 13.47 24.96 -30.73
CA ILE A 460 14.46 25.60 -29.87
C ILE A 460 14.84 26.91 -30.55
N SER A 461 14.30 28.01 -30.04
CA SER A 461 14.48 29.35 -30.62
C SER A 461 15.75 30.05 -30.13
N ASP A 462 16.24 29.66 -28.96
CA ASP A 462 17.49 30.14 -28.38
C ASP A 462 18.18 28.96 -27.68
N LEU A 463 19.42 28.69 -28.06
CA LEU A 463 20.34 27.84 -27.32
C LEU A 463 21.69 28.54 -27.34
N SER A 464 22.15 29.05 -26.21
CA SER A 464 23.39 29.84 -26.17
C SER A 464 24.25 29.46 -24.98
N ALA A 465 25.57 29.54 -25.13
CA ALA A 465 26.51 29.36 -24.03
C ALA A 465 27.87 29.97 -24.36
N PHE A 466 28.62 30.40 -23.33
CA PHE A 466 30.00 30.84 -23.50
C PHE A 466 30.96 29.65 -23.44
N THR A 467 31.87 29.56 -24.41
CA THR A 467 32.94 28.55 -24.46
C THR A 467 34.28 29.27 -24.62
N GLY A 468 35.23 29.00 -23.73
CA GLY A 468 36.46 29.80 -23.63
C GLY A 468 36.14 31.30 -23.53
N LYS A 469 36.62 32.06 -24.53
CA LYS A 469 36.42 33.51 -24.67
C LYS A 469 35.23 33.89 -25.58
N GLY A 470 34.66 32.93 -26.28
CA GLY A 470 33.62 33.14 -27.29
C GLY A 470 32.23 32.74 -26.82
N ILE A 471 31.29 32.79 -27.76
CA ILE A 471 29.89 32.38 -27.58
C ILE A 471 29.49 31.40 -28.68
N LEU A 472 28.74 30.37 -28.29
CA LEU A 472 27.98 29.50 -29.18
C LEU A 472 26.51 29.89 -29.07
N GLU A 473 25.84 29.97 -30.22
CA GLU A 473 24.42 30.25 -30.36
C GLU A 473 23.84 29.26 -31.36
N ALA A 474 22.69 28.67 -31.07
CA ALA A 474 22.07 27.67 -31.91
C ALA A 474 20.55 27.77 -31.88
N THR A 475 19.95 27.31 -32.97
CA THR A 475 18.52 27.04 -33.07
C THR A 475 18.34 25.61 -33.56
N ALA A 476 17.24 24.99 -33.18
CA ALA A 476 16.90 23.67 -33.66
C ALA A 476 15.39 23.50 -33.81
N SER A 477 14.98 22.64 -34.72
CA SER A 477 13.58 22.22 -34.86
C SER A 477 13.53 20.71 -34.98
N VAL A 478 12.59 20.08 -34.27
CA VAL A 478 12.33 18.65 -34.31
C VAL A 478 10.87 18.47 -34.66
N SER A 479 10.58 17.88 -35.81
CA SER A 479 9.21 17.52 -36.19
C SER A 479 8.65 16.51 -35.20
N GLN A 480 7.35 16.62 -34.87
CA GLN A 480 6.62 15.64 -34.07
C GLN A 480 5.90 14.59 -34.93
N LEU A 481 6.02 14.67 -36.25
CA LEU A 481 5.57 13.62 -37.17
C LEU A 481 6.46 12.36 -37.06
N PRO A 482 6.00 11.19 -37.53
CA PRO A 482 6.72 9.92 -37.34
C PRO A 482 8.18 9.88 -37.83
N GLN A 483 8.57 10.69 -38.83
CA GLN A 483 9.95 10.78 -39.28
C GLN A 483 10.87 11.58 -38.35
N ARG A 484 10.30 12.40 -37.46
CA ARG A 484 11.02 13.26 -36.52
C ARG A 484 12.17 14.01 -37.20
N GLN A 485 11.89 14.58 -38.37
CA GLN A 485 12.87 15.36 -39.11
C GLN A 485 13.37 16.50 -38.23
N THR A 486 14.70 16.58 -38.10
CA THR A 486 15.40 17.48 -37.21
C THR A 486 16.32 18.38 -38.02
N GLN A 487 16.37 19.65 -37.65
CA GLN A 487 17.29 20.64 -38.21
C GLN A 487 17.98 21.38 -37.06
N ILE A 488 19.26 21.67 -37.23
CA ILE A 488 20.09 22.41 -36.27
C ILE A 488 20.87 23.45 -37.05
N SER A 489 20.90 24.68 -36.54
CA SER A 489 21.78 25.75 -36.99
C SER A 489 22.57 26.22 -35.78
N LEU A 490 23.89 26.27 -35.89
CA LEU A 490 24.78 26.68 -34.82
C LEU A 490 25.79 27.69 -35.37
N ASN A 491 25.98 28.78 -34.64
CA ASN A 491 26.94 29.82 -34.90
C ASN A 491 27.85 29.95 -33.68
N GLY A 492 29.15 29.94 -33.90
CA GLY A 492 30.14 30.27 -32.87
C GLY A 492 30.89 31.53 -33.25
N ARG A 493 31.12 32.41 -32.27
CA ARG A 493 31.88 33.64 -32.45
C ARG A 493 33.01 33.70 -31.42
N GLY A 494 34.24 33.72 -31.90
CA GLY A 494 35.45 33.72 -31.08
C GLY A 494 35.63 32.46 -30.23
N VAL A 495 35.17 31.31 -30.72
CA VAL A 495 35.21 30.02 -30.02
C VAL A 495 36.44 29.20 -30.45
N PRO A 496 36.95 28.27 -29.62
CA PRO A 496 38.01 27.36 -30.02
C PRO A 496 37.61 26.51 -31.24
N MET A 497 38.50 26.34 -32.21
CA MET A 497 38.23 25.55 -33.43
C MET A 497 37.99 24.06 -33.17
N ASP A 498 38.39 23.54 -32.02
CA ASP A 498 38.19 22.16 -31.59
C ASP A 498 36.91 21.95 -30.75
N VAL A 499 36.10 22.99 -30.54
CA VAL A 499 34.94 22.92 -29.63
C VAL A 499 33.92 21.84 -30.00
N LEU A 500 33.72 21.59 -31.30
CA LEU A 500 32.79 20.56 -31.79
C LEU A 500 33.41 19.17 -31.86
N GLN A 501 34.72 19.04 -31.68
CA GLN A 501 35.44 17.77 -31.83
C GLN A 501 34.98 16.74 -30.82
N GLN A 502 34.83 17.16 -29.56
CA GLN A 502 34.30 16.29 -28.50
C GLN A 502 32.81 15.96 -28.70
N TRP A 503 32.09 16.70 -29.54
CA TRP A 503 30.68 16.42 -29.86
C TRP A 503 30.51 15.60 -31.13
N GLY A 504 31.61 15.06 -31.66
CA GLY A 504 31.60 14.09 -32.76
C GLY A 504 31.86 14.68 -34.14
N TRP A 505 32.09 15.99 -34.27
CA TRP A 505 32.56 16.56 -35.53
C TRP A 505 34.06 16.25 -35.71
N PRO A 506 34.56 15.93 -36.91
CA PRO A 506 35.99 15.69 -37.12
C PRO A 506 36.86 16.92 -36.78
N ALA A 507 38.11 16.68 -36.41
CA ALA A 507 39.05 17.76 -36.14
C ALA A 507 39.21 18.68 -37.37
N LEU A 508 39.23 19.99 -37.12
CA LEU A 508 39.53 20.99 -38.13
C LEU A 508 41.06 21.10 -38.31
N PRO A 509 41.59 21.17 -39.54
CA PRO A 509 43.00 21.44 -39.82
C PRO A 509 43.35 22.93 -39.69
N ILE A 510 42.61 23.67 -38.85
CA ILE A 510 42.88 25.05 -38.44
C ILE A 510 42.74 25.13 -36.92
N ALA A 511 43.59 25.94 -36.28
CA ALA A 511 43.67 26.05 -34.83
C ALA A 511 43.36 27.46 -34.34
N GLY A 512 43.30 27.63 -33.02
CA GLY A 512 43.06 28.90 -32.34
C GLY A 512 41.58 29.19 -32.11
N ASP A 513 41.29 30.45 -31.84
CA ASP A 513 39.93 30.97 -31.69
C ASP A 513 39.42 31.53 -33.02
N GLY A 514 38.12 31.41 -33.28
CA GLY A 514 37.53 31.83 -34.55
C GLY A 514 36.00 31.77 -34.58
N ASN A 515 35.45 31.93 -35.78
CA ASN A 515 34.01 31.84 -36.01
C ASN A 515 33.68 30.52 -36.69
N ILE A 516 32.57 29.90 -36.30
CA ILE A 516 32.04 28.68 -36.91
C ILE A 516 30.57 28.86 -37.27
N GLN A 517 30.14 28.23 -38.35
CA GLN A 517 28.75 28.15 -38.79
C GLN A 517 28.46 26.72 -39.19
N LEU A 518 27.60 26.05 -38.44
CA LEU A 518 27.17 24.67 -38.66
C LEU A 518 25.68 24.67 -39.02
N THR A 519 25.33 23.99 -40.10
CA THR A 519 23.96 23.55 -40.34
C THR A 519 23.94 22.04 -40.42
N ALA A 520 22.97 21.40 -39.77
CA ALA A 520 22.81 19.95 -39.79
C ALA A 520 21.33 19.57 -39.84
N SER A 521 21.03 18.43 -40.45
CA SER A 521 19.68 17.85 -40.48
C SER A 521 19.74 16.33 -40.43
N GLY A 522 18.68 15.69 -39.97
CA GLY A 522 18.56 14.24 -39.91
C GLY A 522 17.18 13.78 -39.43
N ASN A 523 16.93 12.48 -39.38
CA ASN A 523 15.67 11.91 -38.93
C ASN A 523 15.89 11.11 -37.63
N ILE A 524 15.20 11.49 -36.55
CA ILE A 524 15.34 10.85 -35.23
C ILE A 524 14.19 9.85 -35.04
N GLN A 525 14.23 8.74 -35.78
CA GLN A 525 13.20 7.70 -35.67
C GLN A 525 13.58 6.65 -34.62
N ALA A 526 12.59 6.15 -33.90
CA ALA A 526 12.77 5.00 -33.02
C ALA A 526 13.24 3.78 -33.83
N ASP A 527 14.18 3.01 -33.26
CA ASP A 527 14.71 1.75 -33.81
C ASP A 527 15.34 1.85 -35.21
N ALA A 528 15.62 3.05 -35.70
CA ALA A 528 16.30 3.29 -36.97
C ALA A 528 17.67 3.93 -36.72
N PRO A 529 18.69 3.58 -37.52
CA PRO A 529 20.01 4.21 -37.40
C PRO A 529 19.93 5.69 -37.78
N LEU A 530 20.44 6.57 -36.92
CA LEU A 530 20.50 8.01 -37.19
C LEU A 530 21.46 8.34 -38.33
N LYS A 531 22.67 7.76 -38.29
CA LYS A 531 23.82 8.10 -39.14
C LYS A 531 23.48 8.28 -40.64
N PRO A 532 22.78 7.34 -41.31
CA PRO A 532 22.48 7.46 -42.75
C PRO A 532 21.62 8.66 -43.13
N THR A 533 20.90 9.24 -42.18
CA THR A 533 19.98 10.36 -42.41
C THR A 533 20.63 11.72 -42.17
N VAL A 534 21.81 11.74 -41.53
CA VAL A 534 22.46 12.98 -41.11
C VAL A 534 23.21 13.63 -42.25
N ASN A 535 22.90 14.89 -42.54
CA ASN A 535 23.61 15.73 -43.48
C ASN A 535 23.91 17.08 -42.83
N GLY A 536 25.00 17.72 -43.22
CA GLY A 536 25.35 19.01 -42.65
C GLY A 536 26.54 19.68 -43.34
N GLN A 537 26.82 20.91 -42.92
CA GLN A 537 27.93 21.70 -43.42
C GLN A 537 28.48 22.55 -42.28
N LEU A 538 29.78 22.47 -42.05
CA LEU A 538 30.51 23.32 -41.11
C LEU A 538 31.43 24.25 -41.91
N HIS A 539 31.25 25.55 -41.76
CA HIS A 539 32.18 26.57 -42.22
C HIS A 539 32.90 27.18 -41.01
N ALA A 540 34.21 27.36 -41.09
CA ALA A 540 35.01 27.91 -40.01
C ALA A 540 36.06 28.89 -40.52
N VAL A 541 36.30 29.96 -39.75
CA VAL A 541 37.32 30.99 -40.02
C VAL A 541 38.05 31.32 -38.72
N ASN A 542 39.36 31.09 -38.66
CA ASN A 542 40.17 31.43 -37.48
C ASN A 542 40.67 32.88 -37.50
N ALA A 543 41.32 33.29 -36.40
CA ALA A 543 41.90 34.63 -36.25
C ALA A 543 42.94 34.99 -37.34
N GLN A 544 43.63 33.99 -37.92
CA GLN A 544 44.58 34.14 -39.03
C GLN A 544 43.89 34.22 -40.41
N LYS A 545 42.56 34.35 -40.45
CA LYS A 545 41.74 34.37 -41.68
C LYS A 545 41.93 33.13 -42.56
N GLN A 546 42.33 32.00 -41.97
CA GLN A 546 42.26 30.70 -42.62
C GLN A 546 40.82 30.22 -42.57
N GLN A 547 40.31 29.75 -43.69
CA GLN A 547 38.93 29.30 -43.85
C GLN A 547 38.90 27.82 -44.22
N ILE A 548 37.88 27.12 -43.74
CA ILE A 548 37.59 25.75 -44.15
C ILE A 548 36.08 25.52 -44.20
N THR A 549 35.65 24.69 -45.14
CA THR A 549 34.29 24.17 -45.20
C THR A 549 34.32 22.65 -45.26
N GLN A 550 33.72 21.98 -44.28
CA GLN A 550 33.51 20.53 -44.27
C GLN A 550 32.04 20.21 -44.51
N THR A 551 31.77 19.17 -45.31
CA THR A 551 30.39 18.73 -45.60
C THR A 551 30.19 17.32 -45.06
N MET A 552 29.05 17.09 -44.43
CA MET A 552 28.62 15.78 -43.97
C MET A 552 27.49 15.27 -44.87
N GLN A 553 27.65 14.05 -45.39
CA GLN A 553 26.61 13.35 -46.13
C GLN A 553 26.43 11.94 -45.56
N ALA A 554 25.19 11.59 -45.22
CA ALA A 554 24.85 10.31 -44.58
C ALA A 554 25.76 9.96 -43.38
N GLY A 555 26.08 10.97 -42.57
CA GLY A 555 26.92 10.84 -41.38
C GLY A 555 28.40 10.61 -41.64
N VAL A 556 28.86 10.83 -42.88
CA VAL A 556 30.28 10.80 -43.26
C VAL A 556 30.71 12.22 -43.65
N VAL A 557 31.78 12.71 -43.03
CA VAL A 557 32.33 14.04 -43.31
C VAL A 557 33.42 13.94 -44.36
N SER A 558 33.33 14.75 -45.42
CA SER A 558 34.41 14.98 -46.36
C SER A 558 35.24 16.19 -45.93
N GLY A 559 36.57 16.06 -46.03
CA GLY A 559 37.52 17.12 -45.68
C GLY A 559 37.40 18.32 -46.60
N GLY A 560 37.52 19.53 -46.02
CA GLY A 560 37.62 20.79 -46.75
C GLY A 560 39.06 21.20 -46.98
N GLU A 561 39.34 21.83 -48.12
CA GLU A 561 40.62 22.52 -48.34
C GLU A 561 40.69 23.80 -47.52
N VAL A 562 41.85 24.05 -46.90
CA VAL A 562 42.10 25.30 -46.18
C VAL A 562 42.46 26.39 -47.17
N THR A 563 41.75 27.51 -47.14
CA THR A 563 42.05 28.69 -47.94
C THR A 563 42.43 29.87 -47.04
N SER A 564 43.44 30.66 -47.43
CA SER A 564 43.84 31.87 -46.70
C SER A 564 43.71 33.09 -47.59
N THR A 565 43.30 34.23 -47.02
CA THR A 565 43.16 35.50 -47.74
C THR A 565 44.37 36.44 -47.58
N GLU A 566 45.41 36.04 -46.84
CA GLU A 566 46.68 36.77 -46.81
C GLU A 566 47.59 36.35 -47.96
N PRO A 567 48.20 37.30 -48.70
CA PRO A 567 49.25 36.97 -49.65
C PRO A 567 50.44 36.40 -48.86
N THR A 568 50.93 35.23 -49.29
CA THR A 568 52.25 34.74 -48.90
C THR A 568 53.29 35.82 -49.20
N LEU A 569 53.85 36.43 -48.15
CA LEU A 569 55.04 37.27 -48.24
C LEU A 569 56.30 36.42 -48.16
#